data_AF-A0A952R6D1-F1
#
_entry.id   AF-A0A952R6D1-F1
#
_cell.length_a   1.000
_cell.length_b   1.000
_cell.length_c   1.000
_cell.angle_alpha   90.00
_cell.angle_beta   90.00
_cell.angle_gamma   90.00
#
_symmetry.space_group_name_H-M   'P 1'
#
loop_
_entity.id
_entity.type
_entity.pdbx_description
1 polymer ?
#
loop_
_entity_poly.entity_id
_entity_poly.type
_entity_poly.pdbx_seq_one_letter_code
_entity_poly.pdbx_strand_id
1 'polypeptide(L)'
;MSELETEAQGQSGSISSLEVSTASRLQRVERLRSLSEDALRRFAVAAAHERDAERLWDLMETHLALRGKRGITTSAHTLRAYRSGLEELLAAWSGENLLRPSRDAGSAYIQRLLAGHRPQAAPTPRGASGRGRRPKEGPLARSTVSLRLAGARCLYEALAWAGATESAPFRDVSLGKPRSSLASNPNARIYSEAELIELLAACRDQQERVIVLLGSHAGLRVSEMLALGWEDVDHRA
;
A
#
# COMPACT_ATOMS: atom_id res chain seq x y z
N MET A 1 33.66 47.01 -26.72
CA MET A 1 32.22 46.75 -26.57
C MET A 1 31.90 45.54 -27.43
N SER A 2 31.82 44.34 -26.83
CA SER A 2 30.98 43.21 -27.25
C SER A 2 31.28 42.01 -26.34
N GLU A 3 30.24 41.60 -25.60
CA GLU A 3 29.85 40.19 -25.31
C GLU A 3 30.86 39.34 -24.51
N LEU A 4 30.74 39.03 -23.22
CA LEU A 4 29.58 38.72 -22.35
C LEU A 4 28.56 37.79 -23.01
N GLU A 5 28.76 36.48 -22.85
CA GLU A 5 27.69 35.56 -22.43
C GLU A 5 28.30 34.23 -21.94
N THR A 6 28.31 34.09 -20.60
CA THR A 6 28.60 32.85 -19.90
C THR A 6 27.28 32.09 -19.77
N GLU A 7 27.06 31.11 -20.64
CA GLU A 7 25.95 30.16 -20.51
C GLU A 7 26.22 29.20 -19.34
N ALA A 8 25.76 29.59 -18.15
CA ALA A 8 25.54 28.67 -17.05
C ALA A 8 24.29 27.82 -17.35
N GLN A 9 24.49 26.67 -17.99
CA GLN A 9 23.48 25.64 -18.15
C GLN A 9 23.05 25.10 -16.79
N GLY A 10 21.93 25.63 -16.28
CA GLY A 10 21.20 25.05 -15.17
C GLY A 10 20.56 23.73 -15.58
N GLN A 11 21.21 22.62 -15.22
CA GLN A 11 20.58 21.30 -15.17
C GLN A 11 19.47 21.32 -14.10
N SER A 12 18.25 21.70 -14.48
CA SER A 12 17.06 21.36 -13.69
C SER A 12 16.75 19.88 -13.90
N GLY A 13 17.35 19.03 -13.08
CA GLY A 13 16.97 17.63 -12.95
C GLY A 13 15.49 17.56 -12.52
N SER A 14 14.64 17.00 -13.39
CA SER A 14 13.27 16.67 -13.04
C SER A 14 13.30 15.59 -11.96
N ILE A 15 13.18 16.01 -10.69
CA ILE A 15 13.10 15.08 -9.57
C ILE A 15 11.86 14.21 -9.78
N SER A 16 12.05 12.91 -9.91
CA SER A 16 10.95 11.98 -10.15
C SER A 16 9.97 12.00 -8.96
N SER A 17 8.66 11.88 -9.22
CA SER A 17 7.64 11.84 -8.16
C SER A 17 7.93 10.76 -7.09
N LEU A 18 8.59 9.66 -7.48
CA LEU A 18 9.05 8.60 -6.58
C LEU A 18 10.19 9.06 -5.65
N GLU A 19 11.12 9.88 -6.15
CA GLU A 19 12.23 10.43 -5.38
C GLU A 19 11.73 11.46 -4.36
N VAL A 20 10.82 12.36 -4.75
CA VAL A 20 10.16 13.30 -3.83
C VAL A 20 9.37 12.53 -2.75
N SER A 21 8.65 11.47 -3.12
CA SER A 21 7.94 10.62 -2.16
C SER A 21 8.87 9.89 -1.20
N THR A 22 10.07 9.49 -1.66
CA THR A 22 11.04 8.76 -0.84
C THR A 22 11.81 9.70 0.08
N ALA A 23 12.19 10.89 -0.41
CA ALA A 23 12.84 11.93 0.37
C ALA A 23 11.93 12.44 1.50
N SER A 24 10.65 12.68 1.21
CA SER A 24 9.67 13.06 2.24
C SER A 24 9.47 11.96 3.29
N ARG A 25 9.57 10.68 2.90
CA ARG A 25 9.56 9.55 3.83
C ARG A 25 10.79 9.54 4.74
N LEU A 26 11.98 9.71 4.17
CA LEU A 26 13.23 9.81 4.95
C LEU A 26 13.16 10.91 6.01
N GLN A 27 12.64 12.08 5.65
CA GLN A 27 12.47 13.20 6.58
C GLN A 27 11.54 12.84 7.75
N ARG A 28 10.42 12.17 7.49
CA ARG A 28 9.50 11.71 8.55
C ARG A 28 10.13 10.68 9.46
N VAL A 29 10.84 9.71 8.89
CA VAL A 29 11.57 8.69 9.65
C VAL A 29 12.59 9.35 10.57
N GLU A 30 13.38 10.29 10.06
CA GLU A 30 14.41 10.99 10.85
C GLU A 30 13.80 11.84 11.97
N ARG A 31 12.69 12.53 11.68
CA ARG A 31 11.95 13.29 12.70
C ARG A 31 11.54 12.42 13.88
N LEU A 32 10.98 11.23 13.64
CA LEU A 32 10.57 10.35 14.74
C LEU A 32 11.75 9.62 15.40
N ARG A 33 12.79 9.27 14.62
CA ARG A 33 14.00 8.61 15.14
C ARG A 33 14.79 9.51 16.09
N SER A 34 14.76 10.82 15.87
CA SER A 34 15.44 11.80 16.73
C SER A 34 14.73 12.07 18.06
N LEU A 35 13.49 11.59 18.23
CA LEU A 35 12.77 11.69 19.51
C LEU A 35 13.36 10.73 20.55
N SER A 36 13.39 11.16 21.81
CA SER A 36 13.61 10.24 22.92
C SER A 36 12.46 9.24 23.05
N GLU A 37 12.67 8.13 23.74
CA GLU A 37 11.63 7.11 23.97
C GLU A 37 10.37 7.72 24.62
N ASP A 38 10.53 8.61 25.60
CA ASP A 38 9.41 9.32 26.24
C ASP A 38 8.70 10.30 25.30
N ALA A 39 9.44 10.96 24.40
CA ALA A 39 8.84 11.86 23.41
C ALA A 39 8.08 11.07 22.34
N LEU A 40 8.62 9.93 21.88
CA LEU A 40 7.96 9.02 20.95
C LEU A 40 6.69 8.42 21.56
N ARG A 41 6.76 8.01 22.84
CA ARG A 41 5.60 7.52 23.59
C ARG A 41 4.50 8.58 23.70
N ARG A 42 4.85 9.80 24.11
CA ARG A 42 3.90 10.93 24.19
C ARG A 42 3.29 11.25 22.83
N PHE A 43 4.09 11.23 21.78
CA PHE A 43 3.62 11.42 20.40
C PHE A 43 2.57 10.36 20.01
N ALA A 44 2.87 9.08 20.24
CA ALA A 44 1.99 7.97 19.90
C ALA A 44 0.70 7.95 20.74
N VAL A 45 0.79 8.23 22.05
CA VAL A 45 -0.38 8.34 22.93
C VAL A 45 -1.29 9.48 22.51
N ALA A 46 -0.73 10.66 22.21
CA ALA A 46 -1.50 11.81 21.72
C ALA A 46 -2.19 11.50 20.38
N ALA A 47 -1.44 10.94 19.42
CA ALA A 47 -1.98 10.57 18.10
C ALA A 47 -3.14 9.54 18.22
N ALA A 48 -3.01 8.56 19.13
CA ALA A 48 -4.06 7.57 19.37
C ALA A 48 -5.29 8.17 20.08
N HIS A 49 -5.07 9.08 21.04
CA HIS A 49 -6.16 9.76 21.76
C HIS A 49 -6.95 10.71 20.84
N GLU A 50 -6.24 11.51 20.04
CA GLU A 50 -6.82 12.44 19.05
C GLU A 50 -7.39 11.72 17.83
N ARG A 51 -7.05 10.42 17.65
CA ARG A 51 -7.36 9.62 16.46
C ARG A 51 -6.88 10.28 15.16
N ASP A 52 -5.73 10.94 15.24
CA ASP A 52 -5.11 11.63 14.12
C ASP A 52 -4.51 10.60 13.16
N ALA A 53 -5.20 10.39 12.04
CA ALA A 53 -4.82 9.42 11.02
C ALA A 53 -3.44 9.72 10.41
N GLU A 54 -3.07 10.99 10.25
CA GLU A 54 -1.78 11.38 9.68
C GLU A 54 -0.65 11.08 10.67
N ARG A 55 -0.81 11.45 11.94
CA ARG A 55 0.21 11.19 12.96
C ARG A 55 0.38 9.70 13.26
N LEU A 56 -0.71 8.94 13.25
CA LEU A 56 -0.67 7.48 13.36
C LEU A 56 0.00 6.85 12.13
N TRP A 57 -0.25 7.40 10.94
CA TRP A 57 0.41 6.96 9.72
C TRP A 57 1.92 7.24 9.76
N ASP A 58 2.34 8.42 10.20
CA ASP A 58 3.76 8.77 10.36
C ASP A 58 4.48 7.77 11.28
N LEU A 59 3.83 7.36 12.38
CA LEU A 59 4.35 6.35 13.29
C LEU A 59 4.48 4.98 12.61
N MET A 60 3.42 4.54 11.92
CA MET A 60 3.42 3.26 11.19
C MET A 60 4.47 3.22 10.07
N GLU A 61 4.57 4.29 9.27
CA GLU A 61 5.53 4.38 8.18
C GLU A 61 6.97 4.35 8.71
N THR A 62 7.22 5.05 9.82
CA THR A 62 8.53 5.01 10.51
C THR A 62 8.84 3.62 11.02
N HIS A 63 7.91 2.97 11.69
CA HIS A 63 8.08 1.61 12.17
C HIS A 63 8.37 0.62 11.03
N LEU A 64 7.63 0.70 9.92
CA LEU A 64 7.86 -0.12 8.72
C LEU A 64 9.23 0.13 8.10
N ALA A 65 9.68 1.38 8.06
CA ALA A 65 10.98 1.74 7.51
C ALA A 65 12.14 1.19 8.35
N LEU A 66 11.99 1.18 9.68
CA LEU A 66 13.06 0.77 10.62
C LEU A 66 13.04 -0.73 10.95
N ARG A 67 11.86 -1.37 10.99
CA ARG A 67 11.67 -2.74 11.50
C ARG A 67 11.05 -3.68 10.48
N GLY A 68 10.47 -3.15 9.41
CA GLY A 68 9.89 -3.95 8.34
C GLY A 68 10.97 -4.66 7.52
N LYS A 69 10.66 -5.87 7.01
CA LYS A 69 11.60 -6.68 6.21
C LYS A 69 12.13 -5.96 4.96
N ARG A 70 11.30 -5.10 4.37
CA ARG A 70 11.65 -4.29 3.19
C ARG A 70 12.23 -2.92 3.58
N GLY A 71 12.11 -2.54 4.85
CA GLY A 71 12.46 -1.22 5.35
C GLY A 71 11.89 -0.12 4.48
N ILE A 72 12.73 0.85 4.12
CA ILE A 72 12.34 2.01 3.32
C ILE A 72 11.89 1.68 1.89
N THR A 73 12.28 0.50 1.37
CA THR A 73 11.92 0.00 0.03
C THR A 73 10.52 -0.63 -0.04
N THR A 74 9.75 -0.54 1.05
CA THR A 74 8.34 -0.97 1.05
C THR A 74 7.57 -0.28 -0.08
N SER A 75 6.82 -1.07 -0.86
CA SER A 75 6.19 -0.58 -2.09
C SER A 75 5.16 0.52 -1.81
N ALA A 76 5.05 1.50 -2.71
CA ALA A 76 4.04 2.57 -2.63
C ALA A 76 2.60 2.02 -2.66
N HIS A 77 2.38 0.85 -3.27
CA HIS A 77 1.08 0.18 -3.24
C HIS A 77 0.75 -0.34 -1.84
N THR A 78 1.69 -1.02 -1.18
CA THR A 78 1.52 -1.52 0.19
C THR A 78 1.26 -0.38 1.15
N LEU A 79 2.02 0.71 1.05
CA LEU A 79 1.85 1.87 1.92
C LEU A 79 0.49 2.53 1.75
N ARG A 80 0.06 2.79 0.50
CA ARG A 80 -1.29 3.31 0.23
C ARG A 80 -2.39 2.40 0.78
N ALA A 81 -2.22 1.09 0.64
CA ALA A 81 -3.19 0.13 1.15
C ALA A 81 -3.24 0.11 2.68
N TYR A 82 -2.11 0.22 3.37
CA TYR A 82 -2.06 0.28 4.83
C TYR A 82 -2.64 1.60 5.35
N ARG A 83 -2.33 2.74 4.72
CA ARG A 83 -2.91 4.04 5.06
C ARG A 83 -4.43 4.05 4.89
N SER A 84 -4.91 3.56 3.75
CA SER A 84 -6.35 3.36 3.53
C SER A 84 -6.95 2.44 4.59
N GLY A 85 -6.20 1.41 5.01
CA GLY A 85 -6.50 0.46 6.08
C GLY A 85 -6.70 1.11 7.44
N LEU A 86 -5.77 1.99 7.81
CA LEU A 86 -5.80 2.76 9.03
C LEU A 86 -7.04 3.65 9.09
N GLU A 87 -7.33 4.40 8.04
CA GLU A 87 -8.52 5.27 7.98
C GLU A 87 -9.83 4.48 8.16
N GLU A 88 -9.97 3.33 7.50
CA GLU A 88 -11.16 2.47 7.66
C GLU A 88 -11.25 1.90 9.08
N LEU A 89 -10.12 1.50 9.68
CA LEU A 89 -10.09 1.03 11.06
C LEU A 89 -10.53 2.15 12.02
N LEU A 90 -9.99 3.36 11.87
CA LEU A 90 -10.33 4.51 12.69
C LEU A 90 -11.82 4.88 12.56
N ALA A 91 -12.39 4.79 11.36
CA ALA A 91 -13.82 4.97 11.17
C ALA A 91 -14.64 3.85 11.83
N ALA A 92 -14.20 2.59 11.74
CA ALA A 92 -14.89 1.44 12.33
C ALA A 92 -14.86 1.42 13.86
N TRP A 93 -13.83 2.02 14.45
CA TRP A 93 -13.54 2.00 15.88
C TRP A 93 -13.86 3.33 16.57
N SER A 94 -14.81 4.10 16.06
CA SER A 94 -15.18 5.41 16.62
C SER A 94 -15.54 5.35 18.11
N GLY A 95 -16.13 4.25 18.57
CA GLY A 95 -16.46 4.00 19.99
C GLY A 95 -15.44 3.17 20.77
N GLU A 96 -14.31 2.79 20.16
CA GLU A 96 -13.28 1.93 20.79
C GLU A 96 -12.03 2.75 21.15
N ASN A 97 -11.44 2.44 22.30
CA ASN A 97 -10.18 3.05 22.73
C ASN A 97 -8.99 2.33 22.05
N LEU A 98 -8.23 3.04 21.22
CA LEU A 98 -7.09 2.47 20.49
C LEU A 98 -5.99 1.92 21.42
N LEU A 99 -5.77 2.55 22.56
CA LEU A 99 -4.72 2.13 23.50
C LEU A 99 -5.17 0.99 24.41
N ARG A 100 -6.47 0.84 24.63
CA ARG A 100 -7.10 -0.20 25.46
C ARG A 100 -8.38 -0.71 24.79
N PRO A 101 -8.25 -1.44 23.67
CA PRO A 101 -9.41 -1.94 22.93
C PRO A 101 -10.17 -2.99 23.74
N SER A 102 -11.47 -3.13 23.45
CA SER A 102 -12.25 -4.23 24.01
C SER A 102 -11.67 -5.59 23.62
N ARG A 103 -11.89 -6.61 24.46
CA ARG A 103 -11.28 -7.95 24.34
C ARG A 103 -11.40 -8.55 22.94
N ASP A 104 -12.57 -8.38 22.32
CA ASP A 104 -12.92 -8.98 21.03
C ASP A 104 -12.96 -7.97 19.88
N ALA A 105 -12.51 -6.71 20.10
CA ALA A 105 -12.57 -5.63 19.10
C ALA A 105 -11.95 -6.02 17.76
N GLY A 106 -10.79 -6.70 17.79
CA GLY A 106 -10.06 -7.12 16.60
C GLY A 106 -10.82 -8.18 15.79
N SER A 107 -11.31 -9.21 16.46
CA SER A 107 -12.12 -10.28 15.85
C SER A 107 -13.44 -9.72 15.30
N ALA A 108 -14.14 -8.88 16.07
CA ALA A 108 -15.39 -8.26 15.66
C ALA A 108 -15.21 -7.38 14.41
N TYR A 109 -14.13 -6.59 14.34
CA TYR A 109 -13.80 -5.79 13.17
C TYR A 109 -13.62 -6.64 11.91
N ILE A 110 -12.85 -7.72 12.00
CA ILE A 110 -12.59 -8.59 10.85
C ILE A 110 -13.86 -9.33 10.39
N GLN A 111 -14.68 -9.81 11.32
CA GLN A 111 -15.97 -10.43 10.97
C GLN A 111 -16.91 -9.44 10.28
N ARG A 112 -16.93 -8.18 10.75
CA ARG A 112 -17.70 -7.10 10.13
C ARG A 112 -17.26 -6.84 8.68
N LEU A 113 -15.96 -6.81 8.40
CA LEU A 113 -15.42 -6.66 7.04
C LEU A 113 -15.79 -7.85 6.13
N LEU A 114 -15.72 -9.08 6.65
CA LEU A 114 -16.11 -10.29 5.93
C LEU A 114 -17.62 -10.32 5.64
N ALA A 115 -18.43 -9.77 6.54
CA ALA A 115 -19.87 -9.57 6.35
C ALA A 115 -20.21 -8.36 5.46
N GLY A 116 -19.21 -7.64 4.94
CA GLY A 116 -19.42 -6.48 4.06
C GLY A 116 -19.90 -5.20 4.74
N HIS A 117 -19.92 -5.18 6.07
CA HIS A 117 -20.32 -4.01 6.85
C HIS A 117 -19.14 -3.06 6.97
N ARG A 118 -18.99 -2.15 5.99
CA ARG A 118 -17.93 -1.15 6.05
C ARG A 118 -18.43 0.13 6.73
N PRO A 119 -17.59 0.80 7.53
CA PRO A 119 -17.87 2.19 7.89
C PRO A 119 -18.03 2.96 6.60
N GLN A 120 -19.04 3.82 6.49
CA GLN A 120 -19.07 4.77 5.38
C GLN A 120 -17.81 5.62 5.51
N ALA A 121 -16.85 5.41 4.60
CA ALA A 121 -15.79 6.38 4.42
C ALA A 121 -16.48 7.71 4.09
N ALA A 122 -16.10 8.78 4.79
CA ALA A 122 -16.51 10.12 4.43
C ALA A 122 -16.34 10.27 2.90
N PRO A 123 -17.31 10.86 2.18
CA PRO A 123 -17.25 10.96 0.74
C PRO A 123 -15.90 11.57 0.36
N THR A 124 -15.08 10.79 -0.34
CA THR A 124 -13.81 11.28 -0.86
C THR A 124 -14.14 12.50 -1.72
N PRO A 125 -13.49 13.66 -1.52
CA PRO A 125 -13.75 14.83 -2.35
C PRO A 125 -13.64 14.41 -3.82
N ARG A 126 -14.76 14.46 -4.54
CA ARG A 126 -14.81 14.15 -5.96
C ARG A 126 -14.01 15.23 -6.68
N GLY A 127 -12.72 14.99 -6.95
CA GLY A 127 -11.92 16.05 -7.54
C GLY A 127 -10.44 15.80 -7.87
N ALA A 128 -9.88 14.60 -7.72
CA ALA A 128 -8.48 14.37 -8.09
C ALA A 128 -8.32 13.12 -8.98
N SER A 129 -8.27 13.37 -10.29
CA SER A 129 -7.59 12.59 -11.32
C SER A 129 -7.62 11.06 -11.19
N GLY A 130 -8.73 10.46 -11.62
CA GLY A 130 -8.79 9.04 -11.95
C GLY A 130 -10.23 8.65 -12.25
N ARG A 131 -10.49 7.90 -13.33
CA ARG A 131 -11.82 7.31 -13.59
C ARG A 131 -12.28 6.61 -12.31
N GLY A 132 -13.22 7.25 -11.61
CA GLY A 132 -13.60 6.88 -10.26
C GLY A 132 -14.15 5.46 -10.25
N ARG A 133 -13.35 4.51 -9.78
CA ARG A 133 -13.84 3.18 -9.47
C ARG A 133 -14.86 3.36 -8.36
N ARG A 134 -16.15 3.18 -8.67
CA ARG A 134 -17.20 3.17 -7.66
C ARG A 134 -16.78 2.23 -6.53
N PRO A 135 -16.89 2.63 -5.26
CA PRO A 135 -16.62 1.72 -4.16
C PRO A 135 -17.53 0.51 -4.35
N LYS A 136 -16.93 -0.67 -4.55
CA LYS A 136 -17.70 -1.90 -4.76
C LYS A 136 -18.49 -2.15 -3.48
N GLU A 137 -19.81 -2.11 -3.55
CA GLU A 137 -20.68 -2.45 -2.42
C GLU A 137 -20.61 -3.97 -2.14
N GLY A 138 -20.80 -4.36 -0.87
CA GLY A 138 -20.80 -5.75 -0.44
C GLY A 138 -19.52 -6.25 0.23
N PRO A 139 -19.43 -7.58 0.51
CA PRO A 139 -18.30 -8.21 1.19
C PRO A 139 -16.95 -7.92 0.53
N LEU A 140 -15.95 -7.61 1.36
CA LEU A 140 -14.59 -7.44 0.88
C LEU A 140 -14.01 -8.79 0.45
N ALA A 141 -13.21 -8.78 -0.62
CA ALA A 141 -12.42 -9.95 -0.97
C ALA A 141 -11.49 -10.33 0.20
N ARG A 142 -11.30 -11.63 0.44
CA ARG A 142 -10.46 -12.12 1.54
C ARG A 142 -9.04 -11.59 1.49
N SER A 143 -8.49 -11.39 0.30
CA SER A 143 -7.18 -10.76 0.09
C SER A 143 -7.16 -9.32 0.60
N THR A 144 -8.24 -8.56 0.37
CA THR A 144 -8.39 -7.20 0.91
C THR A 144 -8.50 -7.22 2.43
N VAL A 145 -9.32 -8.11 3.01
CA VAL A 145 -9.43 -8.25 4.47
C VAL A 145 -8.08 -8.65 5.08
N SER A 146 -7.33 -9.55 4.43
CA SER A 146 -5.98 -9.93 4.86
C SER A 146 -5.03 -8.73 4.88
N LEU A 147 -5.15 -7.83 3.90
CA LEU A 147 -4.35 -6.62 3.83
C LEU A 147 -4.74 -5.61 4.93
N ARG A 148 -6.03 -5.48 5.23
CA ARG A 148 -6.54 -4.67 6.35
C ARG A 148 -6.05 -5.20 7.69
N LEU A 149 -6.08 -6.53 7.88
CA LEU A 149 -5.55 -7.19 9.07
C LEU A 149 -4.03 -6.96 9.22
N ALA A 150 -3.28 -7.05 8.13
CA ALA A 150 -1.83 -6.79 8.15
C ALA A 150 -1.51 -5.33 8.51
N GLY A 151 -2.25 -4.37 7.95
CA GLY A 151 -2.12 -2.96 8.33
C GLY A 151 -2.49 -2.69 9.78
N ALA A 152 -3.57 -3.31 10.28
CA ALA A 152 -4.00 -3.18 11.67
C ALA A 152 -2.99 -3.79 12.67
N ARG A 153 -2.37 -4.93 12.33
CA ARG A 153 -1.25 -5.50 13.11
C ARG A 153 -0.05 -4.55 13.13
N CYS A 154 0.32 -4.01 11.97
CA CYS A 154 1.41 -3.04 11.87
C CYS A 154 1.16 -1.79 12.73
N LEU A 155 -0.07 -1.29 12.81
CA LEU A 155 -0.44 -0.19 13.72
C LEU A 155 -0.12 -0.55 15.17
N TYR A 156 -0.56 -1.72 15.63
CA TYR A 156 -0.35 -2.14 17.02
C TYR A 156 1.11 -2.49 17.33
N GLU A 157 1.84 -3.03 16.36
CA GLU A 157 3.30 -3.22 16.47
C GLU A 157 4.02 -1.87 16.58
N ALA A 158 3.58 -0.84 15.82
CA ALA A 158 4.15 0.50 15.89
C ALA A 158 3.82 1.21 17.21
N LEU A 159 2.59 1.07 17.72
CA LEU A 159 2.18 1.60 19.02
C LEU A 159 2.92 0.91 20.17
N ALA A 160 3.14 -0.40 20.10
CA ALA A 160 3.93 -1.15 21.08
C ALA A 160 5.40 -0.76 21.02
N TRP A 161 5.97 -0.60 19.82
CA TRP A 161 7.33 -0.10 19.61
C TRP A 161 7.53 1.29 20.22
N ALA A 162 6.54 2.16 20.13
CA ALA A 162 6.57 3.49 20.76
C ALA A 162 6.29 3.47 22.28
N GLY A 163 5.99 2.32 22.89
CA GLY A 163 5.63 2.21 24.30
C GLY A 163 4.25 2.81 24.65
N ALA A 164 3.38 3.00 23.65
CA ALA A 164 2.04 3.58 23.83
C ALA A 164 1.02 2.55 24.36
N THR A 165 1.15 1.29 23.96
CA THR A 165 0.28 0.20 24.43
C THR A 165 0.98 -1.15 24.34
N GLU A 166 0.62 -2.07 25.23
CA GLU A 166 0.97 -3.49 25.15
C GLU A 166 -0.17 -4.34 24.55
N SER A 167 -1.32 -3.71 24.29
CA SER A 167 -2.49 -4.40 23.74
C SER A 167 -2.20 -4.89 22.32
N ALA A 168 -2.63 -6.11 22.01
CA ALA A 168 -2.45 -6.71 20.68
C ALA A 168 -3.75 -7.37 20.17
N PRO A 169 -4.82 -6.58 19.91
CA PRO A 169 -6.17 -7.11 19.61
C PRO A 169 -6.23 -7.93 18.31
N PHE A 170 -5.24 -7.79 17.43
CA PHE A 170 -5.16 -8.51 16.15
C PHE A 170 -4.16 -9.67 16.16
N ARG A 171 -3.49 -9.96 17.30
CA ARG A 171 -2.45 -10.99 17.37
C ARG A 171 -2.98 -12.35 16.91
N ASP A 172 -4.07 -12.80 17.54
CA ASP A 172 -4.63 -14.15 17.32
C ASP A 172 -5.72 -14.21 16.26
N VAL A 173 -6.00 -13.08 15.60
CA VAL A 173 -7.05 -13.02 14.57
C VAL A 173 -6.58 -13.74 13.30
N SER A 174 -7.31 -14.79 12.92
CA SER A 174 -7.05 -15.56 11.70
C SER A 174 -8.26 -15.52 10.78
N LEU A 175 -8.02 -15.33 9.49
CA LEU A 175 -9.08 -15.46 8.49
C LEU A 175 -9.44 -16.93 8.23
N GLY A 176 -8.61 -17.88 8.67
CA GLY A 176 -8.70 -19.28 8.28
C GLY A 176 -8.18 -19.53 6.86
N LYS A 177 -8.08 -20.81 6.47
CA LYS A 177 -7.57 -21.20 5.15
C LYS A 177 -8.47 -20.63 4.04
N PRO A 178 -7.91 -20.04 2.97
CA PRO A 178 -8.72 -19.69 1.80
C PRO A 178 -9.35 -20.97 1.23
N ARG A 179 -10.64 -20.91 0.86
CA ARG A 179 -11.34 -22.04 0.21
C ARG A 179 -10.83 -22.36 -1.20
N SER A 180 -9.76 -21.73 -1.68
CA SER A 180 -9.36 -21.83 -3.08
C SER A 180 -8.43 -23.02 -3.34
N SER A 181 -8.97 -24.06 -3.97
CA SER A 181 -8.18 -24.77 -4.98
C SER A 181 -7.98 -23.85 -6.19
N LEU A 182 -6.93 -24.07 -7.00
CA LEU A 182 -6.73 -23.33 -8.26
C LEU A 182 -7.98 -23.38 -9.16
N ALA A 183 -8.71 -24.50 -9.15
CA ALA A 183 -9.97 -24.69 -9.85
C ALA A 183 -11.12 -23.77 -9.35
N SER A 184 -11.02 -23.24 -8.13
CA SER A 184 -12.03 -22.37 -7.53
C SER A 184 -11.66 -20.88 -7.58
N ASN A 185 -10.52 -20.51 -8.17
CA ASN A 185 -10.14 -19.12 -8.35
C ASN A 185 -10.64 -18.63 -9.72
N PRO A 186 -11.73 -17.84 -9.79
CA PRO A 186 -12.26 -17.35 -11.07
C PRO A 186 -11.28 -16.47 -11.84
N ASN A 187 -10.20 -15.99 -11.20
CA ASN A 187 -9.13 -15.22 -11.85
C ASN A 187 -7.91 -16.07 -12.23
N ALA A 188 -7.92 -17.38 -12.01
CA ALA A 188 -6.83 -18.29 -12.38
C ALA A 188 -7.05 -18.92 -13.77
N ARG A 189 -7.73 -18.21 -14.68
CA ARG A 189 -7.84 -18.65 -16.08
C ARG A 189 -6.45 -18.68 -16.70
N ILE A 190 -6.11 -19.81 -17.28
CA ILE A 190 -4.91 -19.99 -18.09
C ILE A 190 -5.36 -19.85 -19.55
N TYR A 191 -4.71 -18.97 -20.32
CA TYR A 191 -4.98 -18.84 -21.75
C TYR A 191 -4.38 -20.02 -22.50
N SER A 192 -5.17 -20.64 -23.36
CA SER A 192 -4.70 -21.63 -24.33
C SER A 192 -3.91 -20.97 -25.47
N GLU A 193 -3.15 -21.77 -26.20
CA GLU A 193 -2.39 -21.28 -27.36
C GLU A 193 -3.29 -20.66 -28.44
N ALA A 194 -4.46 -21.26 -28.71
CA ALA A 194 -5.44 -20.72 -29.66
C ALA A 194 -5.95 -19.34 -29.22
N GLU A 195 -6.28 -19.16 -27.94
CA GLU A 195 -6.71 -17.87 -27.39
C GLU A 195 -5.58 -16.82 -27.44
N LEU A 196 -4.32 -17.23 -27.25
CA LEU A 196 -3.17 -16.32 -27.41
C LEU A 196 -3.01 -15.86 -28.86
N ILE A 197 -3.21 -16.74 -29.84
CA ILE A 197 -3.20 -16.38 -31.27
C ILE A 197 -4.32 -15.36 -31.56
N GLU A 198 -5.53 -15.59 -31.06
CA GLU A 198 -6.64 -14.66 -31.20
C GLU A 198 -6.35 -13.31 -30.53
N LEU A 199 -5.77 -13.32 -29.32
CA LEU A 199 -5.37 -12.10 -28.62
C LEU A 199 -4.33 -11.30 -29.42
N LEU A 200 -3.32 -11.97 -29.98
CA LEU A 200 -2.29 -11.33 -30.81
C LEU A 200 -2.87 -10.77 -32.10
N ALA A 201 -3.86 -11.44 -32.70
CA ALA A 201 -4.57 -10.94 -33.88
C ALA A 201 -5.46 -9.73 -33.56
N ALA A 202 -5.97 -9.63 -32.33
CA ALA A 202 -6.81 -8.53 -31.87
C ALA A 202 -6.02 -7.30 -31.37
N CYS A 203 -4.70 -7.40 -31.19
CA CYS A 203 -3.87 -6.26 -30.77
C CYS A 203 -3.93 -5.12 -31.80
N ARG A 204 -4.13 -3.90 -31.31
CA ARG A 204 -4.31 -2.71 -32.14
C ARG A 204 -3.00 -2.05 -32.56
N ASP A 205 -1.96 -2.21 -31.74
CA ASP A 205 -0.67 -1.59 -31.95
C ASP A 205 0.48 -2.51 -31.50
N GLN A 206 1.71 -2.06 -31.75
CA GLN A 206 2.91 -2.81 -31.41
C GLN A 206 3.11 -2.94 -29.90
N GLN A 207 2.62 -1.99 -29.10
CA GLN A 207 2.79 -2.01 -27.64
C GLN A 207 1.92 -3.10 -27.00
N GLU A 208 0.66 -3.23 -27.43
CA GLU A 208 -0.22 -4.32 -27.01
C GLU A 208 0.37 -5.68 -27.39
N ARG A 209 0.92 -5.81 -28.59
CA ARG A 209 1.57 -7.05 -29.04
C ARG A 209 2.76 -7.42 -28.17
N VAL A 210 3.63 -6.45 -27.85
CA VAL A 210 4.80 -6.68 -26.99
C VAL A 210 4.35 -7.12 -25.59
N ILE A 211 3.34 -6.47 -25.01
CA ILE A 211 2.80 -6.84 -23.69
C ILE A 211 2.29 -8.28 -23.67
N VAL A 212 1.52 -8.68 -24.69
CA VAL A 212 1.01 -10.06 -24.78
C VAL A 212 2.16 -11.06 -24.88
N LEU A 213 3.16 -10.78 -25.73
CA LEU A 213 4.32 -11.67 -25.93
C LEU A 213 5.21 -11.77 -24.68
N LEU A 214 5.50 -10.66 -24.01
CA LEU A 214 6.25 -10.66 -22.75
C LEU A 214 5.52 -11.43 -21.65
N GLY A 215 4.19 -11.33 -21.62
CA GLY A 215 3.36 -12.08 -20.68
C GLY A 215 3.32 -13.58 -20.97
N SER A 216 3.15 -13.95 -22.24
CA SER A 216 2.98 -15.35 -22.64
C SER A 216 4.29 -16.13 -22.69
N HIS A 217 5.39 -15.52 -23.16
CA HIS A 217 6.67 -16.21 -23.38
C HIS A 217 7.67 -16.01 -22.24
N ALA A 218 7.75 -14.81 -21.67
CA ALA A 218 8.68 -14.50 -20.59
C ALA A 218 8.03 -14.56 -19.19
N GLY A 219 6.70 -14.68 -19.12
CA GLY A 219 5.98 -14.77 -17.84
C GLY A 219 6.06 -13.50 -17.00
N LEU A 220 6.39 -12.35 -17.62
CA LEU A 220 6.56 -11.10 -16.90
C LEU A 220 5.22 -10.60 -16.33
N ARG A 221 5.27 -9.95 -15.18
CA ARG A 221 4.13 -9.21 -14.62
C ARG A 221 4.04 -7.86 -15.31
N VAL A 222 2.83 -7.27 -15.36
CA VAL A 222 2.61 -5.95 -15.99
C VAL A 222 3.60 -4.90 -15.48
N SER A 223 3.90 -4.86 -14.18
CA SER A 223 4.88 -3.91 -13.63
C SER A 223 6.31 -4.16 -14.11
N GLU A 224 6.68 -5.41 -14.38
CA GLU A 224 8.01 -5.78 -14.90
C GLU A 224 8.09 -5.42 -16.39
N MET A 225 7.04 -5.71 -17.17
CA MET A 225 6.97 -5.30 -18.59
C MET A 225 7.11 -3.79 -18.77
N LEU A 226 6.46 -3.00 -17.89
CA LEU A 226 6.49 -1.54 -17.95
C LEU A 226 7.80 -0.93 -17.43
N ALA A 227 8.59 -1.69 -16.68
CA ALA A 227 9.88 -1.24 -16.15
C ALA A 227 11.07 -1.70 -16.99
N LEU A 228 10.81 -2.52 -18.03
CA LEU A 228 11.85 -3.09 -18.89
C LEU A 228 12.54 -1.99 -19.71
N GLY A 229 13.86 -1.88 -19.55
CA GLY A 229 14.72 -1.00 -20.32
C GLY A 229 15.40 -1.73 -21.48
N TRP A 230 16.05 -0.97 -22.37
CA TRP A 230 16.87 -1.58 -23.43
C TRP A 230 18.13 -2.22 -22.85
N GLU A 231 18.61 -1.72 -21.72
CA GLU A 231 19.72 -2.27 -20.94
C GLU A 231 19.46 -3.69 -20.42
N ASP A 232 18.19 -4.09 -20.28
CA ASP A 232 17.79 -5.42 -19.81
C ASP A 232 17.73 -6.47 -20.93
N VAL A 233 17.89 -6.05 -22.19
CA VAL A 233 17.77 -6.91 -23.37
C VAL A 233 19.15 -7.21 -23.93
N ASP A 234 19.57 -8.47 -23.85
CA ASP A 234 20.77 -8.91 -24.58
C ASP A 234 20.42 -9.05 -26.07
N HIS A 235 20.97 -8.15 -26.88
CA HIS A 235 20.81 -8.16 -28.33
C HIS A 235 21.73 -9.16 -29.04
N ARG A 236 22.57 -9.89 -28.31
CA ARG A 236 23.46 -10.91 -28.86
C ARG A 236 22.70 -12.24 -28.97
N ALA A 237 21.87 -12.34 -29.99
CA ALA A 237 21.38 -13.62 -30.50
C ALA A 237 22.27 -14.11 -31.65
#